data_AF-A0A1V5WZJ8-F1
#
_entry.id   AF-A0A1V5WZJ8-F1
#
_cell.length_a   1.000
_cell.length_b   1.000
_cell.length_c   1.000
_cell.angle_alpha   90.00
_cell.angle_beta   90.00
_cell.angle_gamma   90.00
#
_symmetry.space_group_name_H-M   'P 1'
#
loop_
_entity.id
_entity.type
_entity.pdbx_description
1 polymer ?
#
loop_
_entity_poly.entity_id
_entity_poly.type
_entity_poly.pdbx_seq_one_letter_code
_entity_poly.pdbx_strand_id
1 'polypeptide(L)'
;MIDGLFENPPPFETDLVMRLDKVDKRLARQCLVERLRGSQPTEQETGIYMAAFGQLGLVEQCAAMAEIILDGRMNHRIRAYACGLVASEDRSLAEETMTMLPAHERLAIMDVPYIDLLVWAQADPSAGEQLAWALDSDVMGMTFDRLEWHRKRVGTGAVSAYGAALRNKQACSYHRGMLDALVAESSPEAFVLLRSLRDEETDPALRRDYQAALLRMGTRAIDPSITREIPKGRAFVSSCDHLGDFVILGCMDNPDGSVSIANLCIRADAQIRGGFVLLRQTQQDLQEIFEELDRTGGGFAPLSLQEGARLVDEALQRMEARGQKVARDVEPAIALFRRASRRKRKSTPDISPALDITMEQVRELMRRPEHARTWILVPLDFEAIRALPPPSHRLDEAWIREAAALWARRGKPRKRILSVVRHMAFWHDLRGEQQQASLCSGLARSMEKQAATSPLVLGLFEKAFMFPKYEPTSLSETITRNYIRKALFSGIRIAKGRDLARLDFIHIAFIFLSRTLTHVDPVPLPKDILLTIADGLATAYVDRVIGDKKRTAGKKSEDLLASCPPAVEDIKNDIVSNLDDFLHEVCAICPIRCIDKPKARMTELFFRDKHPALLDSE
;
A
#
# COMPACT_ATOMS: atom_id res chain seq x y z
N MET A 1 -0.86 -16.28 -26.65
CA MET A 1 0.61 -16.43 -26.70
C MET A 1 1.16 -16.24 -25.31
N ILE A 2 2.16 -17.04 -24.94
CA ILE A 2 2.69 -17.07 -23.58
C ILE A 2 3.48 -15.82 -23.20
N ASP A 3 4.09 -15.14 -24.19
CA ASP A 3 4.79 -13.87 -23.98
C ASP A 3 3.88 -12.80 -23.36
N GLY A 4 2.58 -12.86 -23.64
CA GLY A 4 1.59 -11.97 -23.04
C GLY A 4 1.49 -12.06 -21.52
N LEU A 5 1.99 -13.15 -20.89
CA LEU A 5 2.06 -13.28 -19.43
C LEU A 5 3.10 -12.33 -18.81
N PHE A 6 4.29 -12.22 -19.40
CA PHE A 6 5.37 -11.37 -18.86
C PHE A 6 5.14 -9.90 -19.15
N GLU A 7 4.47 -9.69 -20.26
CA GLU A 7 4.31 -8.42 -20.92
C GLU A 7 2.99 -7.77 -20.43
N ASN A 8 2.08 -8.57 -19.83
CA ASN A 8 1.06 -8.15 -18.86
C ASN A 8 0.90 -9.20 -17.73
N PRO A 9 1.62 -9.05 -16.61
CA PRO A 9 1.56 -9.99 -15.49
C PRO A 9 0.13 -10.27 -15.01
N PRO A 10 -0.28 -11.54 -14.87
CA PRO A 10 -1.58 -11.88 -14.28
C PRO A 10 -1.62 -11.37 -12.84
N PRO A 11 -2.67 -10.65 -12.42
CA PRO A 11 -2.70 -10.06 -11.09
C PRO A 11 -3.02 -11.07 -9.99
N PHE A 12 -3.70 -12.17 -10.34
CA PHE A 12 -4.04 -13.26 -9.44
C PHE A 12 -3.88 -14.60 -10.14
N GLU A 13 -3.78 -15.66 -9.34
CA GLU A 13 -3.66 -17.04 -9.81
C GLU A 13 -4.83 -17.47 -10.71
N THR A 14 -6.04 -16.99 -10.44
CA THR A 14 -7.23 -17.30 -11.25
C THR A 14 -7.13 -16.77 -12.69
N ASP A 15 -6.60 -15.57 -12.90
CA ASP A 15 -6.37 -15.01 -14.23
C ASP A 15 -5.25 -15.76 -14.96
N LEU A 16 -4.20 -16.16 -14.25
CA LEU A 16 -3.16 -17.01 -14.81
C LEU A 16 -3.74 -18.33 -15.34
N VAL A 17 -4.54 -19.03 -14.52
CA VAL A 17 -5.22 -20.27 -14.92
C VAL A 17 -6.08 -20.06 -16.17
N MET A 18 -6.91 -19.02 -16.18
CA MET A 18 -7.77 -18.69 -17.33
C MET A 18 -7.00 -18.38 -18.61
N ARG A 19 -5.80 -17.81 -18.51
CA ARG A 19 -4.92 -17.53 -19.66
C ARG A 19 -4.21 -18.79 -20.14
N LEU A 20 -3.77 -19.64 -19.20
CA LEU A 20 -3.11 -20.90 -19.50
C LEU A 20 -4.05 -21.96 -20.11
N ASP A 21 -5.33 -21.94 -19.77
CA ASP A 21 -6.34 -22.85 -20.36
C ASP A 21 -6.58 -22.61 -21.86
N LYS A 22 -6.22 -21.42 -22.37
CA LYS A 22 -6.45 -21.03 -23.77
C LYS A 22 -5.24 -21.28 -24.67
N VAL A 23 -4.14 -21.81 -24.13
CA VAL A 23 -2.91 -22.08 -24.88
C VAL A 23 -2.63 -23.57 -24.93
N ASP A 24 -1.95 -24.01 -26.00
CA ASP A 24 -1.41 -25.36 -26.07
C ASP A 24 -0.39 -25.54 -24.94
N LYS A 25 -0.69 -26.44 -24.00
CA LYS A 25 0.09 -26.63 -22.78
C LYS A 25 1.52 -27.11 -23.07
N ARG A 26 1.70 -27.93 -24.11
CA ARG A 26 3.03 -28.45 -24.50
C ARG A 26 3.89 -27.32 -25.07
N LEU A 27 3.34 -26.55 -26.01
CA LEU A 27 4.05 -25.39 -26.58
C LEU A 27 4.32 -24.32 -25.52
N ALA A 28 3.36 -24.11 -24.61
CA ALA A 28 3.52 -23.18 -23.48
C ALA A 28 4.73 -23.53 -22.61
N ARG A 29 4.86 -24.79 -22.18
CA ARG A 29 6.01 -25.25 -21.38
C ARG A 29 7.33 -25.04 -22.12
N GLN A 30 7.40 -25.43 -23.40
CA GLN A 30 8.60 -25.28 -24.20
C GLN A 30 9.03 -23.80 -24.31
N CYS A 31 8.09 -22.92 -24.66
CA CYS A 31 8.38 -21.49 -24.76
C CYS A 31 8.81 -20.88 -23.41
N LEU A 32 8.22 -21.30 -22.29
CA LEU A 32 8.62 -20.82 -20.96
C LEU A 32 10.06 -21.23 -20.63
N VAL A 33 10.45 -22.48 -20.91
CA VAL A 33 11.82 -22.96 -20.68
C VAL A 33 12.82 -22.24 -21.59
N GLU A 34 12.51 -22.09 -22.88
CA GLU A 34 13.36 -21.38 -23.84
C GLU A 34 13.55 -19.91 -23.44
N ARG A 35 12.47 -19.23 -23.02
CA ARG A 35 12.52 -17.85 -22.54
C ARG A 35 13.35 -17.75 -21.26
N LEU A 36 13.19 -18.68 -20.32
CA LEU A 36 13.98 -18.72 -19.08
C LEU A 36 15.47 -18.93 -19.36
N ARG A 37 15.82 -19.74 -20.37
CA ARG A 37 17.22 -19.93 -20.83
C ARG A 37 17.83 -18.70 -21.48
N GLY A 38 17.02 -17.90 -22.16
CA GLY A 38 17.47 -16.72 -22.91
C GLY A 38 17.46 -15.41 -22.12
N SER A 39 16.95 -15.41 -20.88
CA SER A 39 16.72 -14.17 -20.12
C SER A 39 17.27 -14.24 -18.69
N GLN A 40 17.50 -13.07 -18.09
CA GLN A 40 17.66 -12.92 -16.66
C GLN A 40 16.36 -12.31 -16.11
N PRO A 41 15.35 -13.12 -15.75
CA PRO A 41 14.07 -12.62 -15.27
C PRO A 41 14.20 -11.74 -14.04
N THR A 42 13.41 -10.66 -14.04
CA THR A 42 13.17 -9.82 -12.86
C THR A 42 12.42 -10.61 -11.77
N GLU A 43 12.33 -10.07 -10.56
CA GLU A 43 11.59 -10.71 -9.47
C GLU A 43 10.12 -10.93 -9.81
N GLN A 44 9.49 -9.94 -10.45
CA GLN A 44 8.10 -10.05 -10.90
C GLN A 44 7.93 -11.14 -11.96
N GLU A 45 8.82 -11.21 -12.94
CA GLU A 45 8.79 -12.26 -13.98
C GLU A 45 9.04 -13.64 -13.37
N THR A 46 9.88 -13.73 -12.37
CA THR A 46 10.17 -15.00 -11.71
C THR A 46 8.94 -15.57 -10.99
N GLY A 47 8.15 -14.72 -10.33
CA GLY A 47 6.85 -15.12 -9.77
C GLY A 47 5.89 -15.66 -10.83
N ILE A 48 5.89 -15.07 -12.03
CA ILE A 48 5.06 -15.52 -13.16
C ILE A 48 5.51 -16.91 -13.65
N TYR A 49 6.82 -17.14 -13.79
CA TYR A 49 7.34 -18.45 -14.17
C TYR A 49 6.93 -19.53 -13.16
N MET A 50 7.11 -19.26 -11.86
CA MET A 50 6.75 -20.20 -10.80
C MET A 50 5.27 -20.56 -10.84
N ALA A 51 4.40 -19.55 -10.88
CA ALA A 51 2.96 -19.77 -10.92
C ALA A 51 2.55 -20.51 -12.21
N ALA A 52 3.16 -20.17 -13.35
CA ALA A 52 2.82 -20.81 -14.62
C ALA A 52 3.24 -22.29 -14.65
N PHE A 53 4.45 -22.61 -14.20
CA PHE A 53 4.89 -24.01 -14.11
C PHE A 53 4.15 -24.79 -13.02
N GLY A 54 3.77 -24.16 -11.91
CA GLY A 54 2.91 -24.78 -10.90
C GLY A 54 1.56 -25.23 -11.45
N GLN A 55 1.02 -24.52 -12.44
CA GLN A 55 -0.24 -24.86 -13.10
C GLN A 55 -0.09 -25.82 -14.30
N LEU A 56 1.02 -25.74 -15.04
CA LEU A 56 1.25 -26.55 -16.24
C LEU A 56 1.95 -27.89 -15.98
N GLY A 57 2.77 -27.97 -14.93
CA GLY A 57 3.82 -28.97 -14.79
C GLY A 57 4.96 -28.81 -15.81
N LEU A 58 6.06 -29.52 -15.59
CA LEU A 58 7.21 -29.66 -16.49
C LEU A 58 7.01 -30.79 -17.50
N VAL A 59 6.57 -31.97 -17.05
CA VAL A 59 6.33 -33.19 -17.84
C VAL A 59 7.53 -33.47 -18.79
N GLU A 60 7.37 -33.31 -20.10
CA GLU A 60 8.44 -33.53 -21.08
C GLU A 60 9.62 -32.54 -20.98
N GLN A 61 9.50 -31.48 -20.19
CA GLN A 61 10.53 -30.46 -20.02
C GLN A 61 11.42 -30.65 -18.78
N CYS A 62 11.26 -31.73 -18.00
CA CYS A 62 12.08 -31.98 -16.81
C CYS A 62 13.58 -31.98 -17.08
N ALA A 63 14.04 -32.67 -18.12
CA ALA A 63 15.45 -32.69 -18.51
C ALA A 63 15.95 -31.30 -18.94
N ALA A 64 15.13 -30.55 -19.67
CA ALA A 64 15.47 -29.21 -20.11
C ALA A 64 15.58 -28.22 -18.92
N MET A 65 14.74 -28.40 -17.90
CA MET A 65 14.80 -27.65 -16.65
C MET A 65 16.02 -28.05 -15.80
N ALA A 66 16.40 -29.34 -15.80
CA ALA A 66 17.62 -29.81 -15.13
C ALA A 66 18.88 -29.18 -15.73
N GLU A 67 18.95 -28.99 -17.05
CA GLU A 67 20.05 -28.25 -17.69
C GLU A 67 20.16 -26.79 -17.19
N ILE A 68 19.04 -26.14 -16.84
CA ILE A 68 19.06 -24.80 -16.25
C ILE A 68 19.70 -24.82 -14.86
N ILE A 69 19.46 -25.87 -14.06
CA ILE A 69 20.10 -26.04 -12.73
C ILE A 69 21.63 -26.13 -12.88
N LEU A 70 22.12 -26.74 -13.96
CA LEU A 70 23.54 -26.91 -14.24
C LEU A 70 24.21 -25.68 -14.89
N ASP A 71 23.44 -24.75 -15.47
CA ASP A 71 23.99 -23.57 -16.14
C ASP A 71 24.53 -22.55 -15.13
N GLY A 72 25.86 -22.51 -14.96
CA GLY A 72 26.54 -21.58 -14.07
C GLY A 72 26.42 -20.09 -14.45
N ARG A 73 25.87 -19.76 -15.63
CA ARG A 73 25.58 -18.37 -16.02
C ARG A 73 24.25 -17.89 -15.46
N MET A 74 23.39 -18.81 -15.02
CA MET A 74 22.09 -18.50 -14.45
C MET A 74 22.22 -18.09 -12.98
N ASN A 75 21.39 -17.13 -12.56
CA ASN A 75 21.32 -16.73 -11.16
C ASN A 75 20.86 -17.92 -10.28
N HIS A 76 21.47 -18.08 -9.09
CA HIS A 76 21.12 -19.11 -8.12
C HIS A 76 19.61 -19.21 -7.84
N ARG A 77 18.90 -18.08 -7.88
CA ARG A 77 17.45 -18.04 -7.67
C ARG A 77 16.67 -18.80 -8.73
N ILE A 78 16.97 -18.56 -10.01
CA ILE A 78 16.36 -19.29 -11.14
C ILE A 78 16.67 -20.78 -11.02
N ARG A 79 17.92 -21.10 -10.70
CA ARG A 79 18.40 -22.48 -10.53
C ARG A 79 17.70 -23.19 -9.37
N ALA A 80 17.43 -22.48 -8.27
CA ALA A 80 16.69 -23.01 -7.12
C ALA A 80 15.23 -23.27 -7.45
N TYR A 81 14.58 -22.37 -8.20
CA TYR A 81 13.22 -22.61 -8.67
C TYR A 81 13.13 -23.76 -9.67
N ALA A 82 14.07 -23.82 -10.63
CA ALA A 82 14.20 -24.96 -11.53
C ALA A 82 14.36 -26.27 -10.74
N CYS A 83 15.22 -26.27 -9.71
CA CYS A 83 15.40 -27.42 -8.81
C CYS A 83 14.13 -27.80 -8.06
N GLY A 84 13.39 -26.82 -7.52
CA GLY A 84 12.11 -27.07 -6.84
C GLY A 84 11.04 -27.67 -7.77
N LEU A 85 10.94 -27.15 -9.00
CA LEU A 85 10.02 -27.67 -10.01
C LEU A 85 10.39 -29.08 -10.44
N VAL A 86 11.67 -29.34 -10.74
CA VAL A 86 12.13 -30.70 -11.08
C VAL A 86 11.90 -31.65 -9.92
N ALA A 87 12.23 -31.26 -8.68
CA ALA A 87 12.05 -32.11 -7.50
C ALA A 87 10.57 -32.44 -7.22
N SER A 88 9.64 -31.56 -7.62
CA SER A 88 8.20 -31.82 -7.47
C SER A 88 7.66 -32.90 -8.42
N GLU A 89 8.36 -33.16 -9.53
CA GLU A 89 7.96 -34.17 -10.52
C GLU A 89 8.87 -35.40 -10.53
N ASP A 90 10.19 -35.19 -10.44
CA ASP A 90 11.22 -36.22 -10.40
C ASP A 90 12.31 -35.84 -9.39
N ARG A 91 12.11 -36.29 -8.15
CA ARG A 91 13.03 -36.05 -7.04
C ARG A 91 14.42 -36.65 -7.28
N SER A 92 14.48 -37.84 -7.88
CA SER A 92 15.75 -38.54 -8.14
C SER A 92 16.60 -37.75 -9.13
N LEU A 93 15.98 -37.24 -10.20
CA LEU A 93 16.66 -36.39 -11.18
C LEU A 93 17.17 -35.09 -10.55
N ALA A 94 16.37 -34.44 -9.70
CA ALA A 94 16.80 -33.24 -9.00
C ALA A 94 18.01 -33.50 -8.08
N GLU A 95 17.97 -34.59 -7.31
CA GLU A 95 19.07 -34.98 -6.42
C GLU A 95 20.34 -35.30 -7.21
N GLU A 96 20.23 -36.10 -8.29
CA GLU A 96 21.36 -36.42 -9.18
C GLU A 96 21.97 -35.15 -9.78
N THR A 97 21.13 -34.27 -10.33
CA THR A 97 21.56 -32.99 -10.92
C THR A 97 22.30 -32.13 -9.90
N MET A 98 21.79 -32.05 -8.66
CA MET A 98 22.44 -31.30 -7.58
C MET A 98 23.78 -31.91 -7.15
N THR A 99 23.97 -33.23 -7.29
CA THR A 99 25.27 -33.87 -6.99
C THR A 99 26.37 -33.50 -7.98
N MET A 100 26.00 -33.18 -9.23
CA MET A 100 26.94 -32.76 -10.28
C MET A 100 27.52 -31.37 -10.03
N LEU A 101 26.86 -30.55 -9.20
CA LEU A 101 27.30 -29.20 -8.88
C LEU A 101 28.39 -29.18 -7.79
N PRO A 102 29.34 -28.22 -7.87
CA PRO A 102 30.24 -27.93 -6.77
C PRO A 102 29.49 -27.66 -5.46
N ALA A 103 30.08 -28.02 -4.32
CA ALA A 103 29.41 -27.90 -3.03
C ALA A 103 28.95 -26.47 -2.72
N HIS A 104 29.75 -25.45 -3.04
CA HIS A 104 29.38 -24.04 -2.80
C HIS A 104 28.19 -23.58 -3.65
N GLU A 105 28.12 -24.01 -4.92
CA GLU A 105 26.99 -23.74 -5.83
C GLU A 105 25.71 -24.39 -5.33
N ARG A 106 25.81 -25.66 -4.92
CA ARG A 106 24.69 -26.42 -4.36
C ARG A 106 24.11 -25.74 -3.12
N LEU A 107 24.98 -25.32 -2.21
CA LEU A 107 24.58 -24.59 -1.00
C LEU A 107 23.92 -23.25 -1.35
N ALA A 108 24.45 -22.50 -2.32
CA ALA A 108 23.89 -21.22 -2.74
C ALA A 108 22.48 -21.38 -3.34
N ILE A 109 22.23 -22.45 -4.10
CA ILE A 109 20.91 -22.80 -4.65
C ILE A 109 19.95 -23.23 -3.53
N MET A 110 20.40 -24.11 -2.62
CA MET A 110 19.58 -24.60 -1.51
C MET A 110 19.21 -23.51 -0.49
N ASP A 111 19.98 -22.42 -0.42
CA ASP A 111 19.68 -21.30 0.48
C ASP A 111 18.55 -20.40 -0.03
N VAL A 112 18.32 -20.34 -1.35
CA VAL A 112 17.35 -19.41 -1.96
C VAL A 112 15.95 -19.48 -1.32
N PRO A 113 15.34 -20.67 -1.09
CA PRO A 113 14.02 -20.74 -0.46
C PRO A 113 13.99 -20.07 0.91
N TYR A 114 15.05 -20.22 1.71
CA TYR A 114 15.16 -19.55 3.01
C TYR A 114 15.36 -18.04 2.86
N ILE A 115 16.18 -17.60 1.90
CA ILE A 115 16.38 -16.17 1.60
C ILE A 115 15.06 -15.52 1.18
N ASP A 116 14.25 -16.20 0.36
CA ASP A 116 12.93 -15.71 -0.07
C ASP A 116 11.96 -15.62 1.10
N LEU A 117 11.85 -16.68 1.92
CA LEU A 117 10.99 -16.65 3.12
C LEU A 117 11.41 -15.54 4.10
N LEU A 118 12.72 -15.36 4.30
CA LEU A 118 13.24 -14.25 5.10
C LEU A 118 12.82 -12.90 4.54
N VAL A 119 12.89 -12.70 3.22
CA VAL A 119 12.47 -11.46 2.58
C VAL A 119 10.97 -11.24 2.74
N TRP A 120 10.15 -12.23 2.37
CA TRP A 120 8.70 -12.15 2.46
C TRP A 120 8.18 -11.94 3.88
N ALA A 121 8.87 -12.46 4.90
CA ALA A 121 8.53 -12.25 6.30
C ALA A 121 8.51 -10.76 6.72
N GLN A 122 9.14 -9.86 5.95
CA GLN A 122 9.06 -8.41 6.17
C GLN A 122 7.73 -7.79 5.73
N ALA A 123 7.01 -8.42 4.79
CA ALA A 123 5.75 -7.93 4.24
C ALA A 123 4.54 -8.77 4.67
N ASP A 124 4.74 -10.07 4.94
CA ASP A 124 3.68 -11.00 5.34
C ASP A 124 4.13 -11.90 6.51
N PRO A 125 3.48 -11.81 7.69
CA PRO A 125 3.75 -12.70 8.81
C PRO A 125 3.65 -14.20 8.47
N SER A 126 2.80 -14.59 7.51
CA SER A 126 2.63 -16.00 7.12
C SER A 126 3.91 -16.62 6.56
N ALA A 127 4.77 -15.83 5.91
CA ALA A 127 6.06 -16.29 5.43
C ALA A 127 7.03 -16.63 6.58
N GLY A 128 6.90 -15.95 7.73
CA GLY A 128 7.63 -16.33 8.95
C GLY A 128 7.19 -17.68 9.51
N GLU A 129 5.91 -18.03 9.39
CA GLU A 129 5.39 -19.35 9.77
C GLU A 129 5.90 -20.45 8.83
N GLN A 130 5.91 -20.18 7.53
CA GLN A 130 6.50 -21.09 6.53
C GLN A 130 8.01 -21.29 6.77
N LEU A 131 8.74 -20.24 7.16
CA LEU A 131 10.14 -20.36 7.58
C LEU A 131 10.28 -21.28 8.80
N ALA A 132 9.41 -21.14 9.80
CA ALA A 132 9.41 -22.02 10.96
C ALA A 132 9.21 -23.49 10.58
N TRP A 133 8.30 -23.78 9.65
CA TRP A 133 8.09 -25.12 9.10
C TRP A 133 9.30 -25.63 8.32
N ALA A 134 9.91 -24.79 7.48
CA ALA A 134 11.08 -25.17 6.69
C ALA A 134 12.29 -25.53 7.56
N LEU A 135 12.42 -24.91 8.74
CA LEU A 135 13.49 -25.21 9.71
C LEU A 135 13.23 -26.50 10.52
N ASP A 136 11.96 -26.90 10.70
CA ASP A 136 11.58 -28.17 11.36
C ASP A 136 11.97 -29.38 10.51
N SER A 137 11.76 -29.28 9.20
CA SER A 137 11.88 -30.45 8.32
C SER A 137 13.31 -31.03 8.21
N ASP A 138 14.36 -30.29 8.60
CA ASP A 138 15.80 -30.61 8.42
C ASP A 138 16.18 -31.05 6.98
N VAL A 139 15.27 -30.91 6.01
CA VAL A 139 15.38 -31.46 4.66
C VAL A 139 16.52 -30.82 3.85
N MET A 140 17.01 -29.64 4.26
CA MET A 140 17.90 -28.81 3.45
C MET A 140 19.23 -28.42 4.14
N GLY A 141 19.52 -28.91 5.35
CA GLY A 141 20.82 -28.70 6.02
C GLY A 141 21.19 -27.23 6.26
N MET A 142 20.20 -26.35 6.46
CA MET A 142 20.42 -24.95 6.81
C MET A 142 20.93 -24.84 8.25
N THR A 143 22.04 -24.12 8.48
CA THR A 143 22.54 -23.86 9.83
C THR A 143 22.06 -22.50 10.32
N PHE A 144 21.98 -22.30 11.64
CA PHE A 144 21.58 -21.00 12.18
C PHE A 144 22.50 -19.87 11.70
N ASP A 145 23.82 -20.09 11.68
CA ASP A 145 24.79 -19.07 11.27
C ASP A 145 24.59 -18.64 9.81
N ARG A 146 24.27 -19.60 8.92
CA ARG A 146 23.94 -19.32 7.51
C ARG A 146 22.62 -18.56 7.40
N LEU A 147 21.59 -19.00 8.12
CA LEU A 147 20.29 -18.34 8.15
C LEU A 147 20.41 -16.88 8.64
N GLU A 148 21.16 -16.67 9.71
CA GLU A 148 21.42 -15.35 10.30
C GLU A 148 22.25 -14.46 9.38
N TRP A 149 23.23 -15.02 8.66
CA TRP A 149 23.98 -14.31 7.63
C TRP A 149 23.07 -13.81 6.50
N HIS A 150 22.21 -14.69 5.98
CA HIS A 150 21.24 -14.33 4.94
C HIS A 150 20.24 -13.29 5.43
N ARG A 151 19.67 -13.47 6.63
CA ARG A 151 18.73 -12.54 7.24
C ARG A 151 19.29 -11.12 7.31
N LYS A 152 20.53 -10.98 7.79
CA LYS A 152 21.23 -9.69 7.85
C LYS A 152 21.44 -9.10 6.46
N ARG A 153 21.84 -9.92 5.47
CA ARG A 153 22.08 -9.46 4.10
C ARG A 153 20.83 -8.91 3.42
N VAL A 154 19.70 -9.58 3.58
CA VAL A 154 18.42 -9.11 3.01
C VAL A 154 17.72 -8.06 3.88
N GLY A 155 18.33 -7.69 5.00
CA GLY A 155 17.82 -6.66 5.88
C GLY A 155 16.54 -7.02 6.62
N THR A 156 16.20 -8.30 6.80
CA THR A 156 14.99 -8.72 7.55
C THR A 156 15.21 -8.59 9.05
N GLY A 157 14.30 -7.94 9.78
CA GLY A 157 14.37 -7.85 11.24
C GLY A 157 14.20 -9.21 11.94
N ALA A 158 14.87 -9.41 13.06
CA ALA A 158 14.89 -10.71 13.76
C ALA A 158 13.49 -11.15 14.24
N VAL A 159 12.63 -10.20 14.62
CA VAL A 159 11.23 -10.49 15.00
C VAL A 159 10.42 -11.00 13.81
N SER A 160 10.53 -10.34 12.66
CA SER A 160 9.84 -10.76 11.43
C SER A 160 10.31 -12.15 11.00
N ALA A 161 11.63 -12.40 11.04
CA ALA A 161 12.19 -13.69 10.64
C ALA A 161 11.84 -14.82 11.61
N TYR A 162 11.97 -14.61 12.92
CA TYR A 162 12.01 -15.71 13.90
C TYR A 162 10.83 -15.74 14.86
N GLY A 163 9.95 -14.73 14.85
CA GLY A 163 8.86 -14.63 15.82
C GLY A 163 7.87 -15.79 15.77
N ALA A 164 7.60 -16.33 14.58
CA ALA A 164 6.80 -17.54 14.42
C ALA A 164 7.58 -18.80 14.84
N ALA A 165 8.86 -18.90 14.47
CA ALA A 165 9.71 -20.05 14.82
C ALA A 165 9.92 -20.22 16.32
N LEU A 166 10.00 -19.11 17.09
CA LEU A 166 10.08 -19.16 18.55
C LEU A 166 8.79 -19.69 19.20
N ARG A 167 7.64 -19.63 18.53
CA ARG A 167 6.40 -20.27 18.97
C ARG A 167 6.35 -21.75 18.63
N ASN A 168 7.14 -22.19 17.66
CA ASN A 168 7.18 -23.58 17.25
C ASN A 168 8.20 -24.37 18.11
N LYS A 169 7.70 -25.34 18.86
CA LYS A 169 8.52 -26.23 19.71
C LYS A 169 9.48 -27.10 18.90
N GLN A 170 9.19 -27.33 17.63
CA GLN A 170 10.02 -28.18 16.77
C GLN A 170 11.28 -27.46 16.26
N ALA A 171 11.29 -26.12 16.24
CA ALA A 171 12.47 -25.32 15.87
C ALA A 171 13.45 -25.09 17.05
N CYS A 172 13.36 -25.88 18.13
CA CYS A 172 14.07 -25.65 19.39
C CYS A 172 15.61 -25.60 19.25
N SER A 173 16.17 -26.32 18.29
CA SER A 173 17.61 -26.32 17.98
C SER A 173 18.13 -24.93 17.57
N TYR A 174 17.27 -24.08 17.00
CA TYR A 174 17.62 -22.72 16.58
C TYR A 174 17.27 -21.65 17.61
N HIS A 175 16.48 -21.98 18.65
CA HIS A 175 15.91 -21.00 19.58
C HIS A 175 16.96 -20.11 20.24
N ARG A 176 18.07 -20.69 20.69
CA ARG A 176 19.15 -19.92 21.33
C ARG A 176 19.69 -18.82 20.40
N GLY A 177 19.98 -19.18 19.15
CA GLY A 177 20.46 -18.24 18.14
C GLY A 177 19.41 -17.17 17.83
N MET A 178 18.14 -17.57 17.68
CA MET A 178 17.03 -16.65 17.43
C MET A 178 16.87 -15.63 18.58
N LEU A 179 16.91 -16.09 19.83
CA LEU A 179 16.86 -15.23 21.01
C LEU A 179 18.05 -14.25 21.05
N ASP A 180 19.25 -14.72 20.73
CA ASP A 180 20.44 -13.87 20.67
C ASP A 180 20.33 -12.81 19.55
N ALA A 181 19.72 -13.14 18.41
CA ALA A 181 19.42 -12.18 17.35
C ALA A 181 18.40 -11.10 17.79
N LEU A 182 17.32 -11.50 18.48
CA LEU A 182 16.33 -10.57 19.05
C LEU A 182 16.99 -9.66 20.11
N VAL A 183 17.86 -10.20 20.95
CA VAL A 183 18.62 -9.45 21.95
C VAL A 183 19.59 -8.47 21.30
N ALA A 184 20.26 -8.88 20.21
CA ALA A 184 21.21 -8.02 19.50
C ALA A 184 20.51 -6.78 18.92
N GLU A 185 19.34 -6.97 18.28
CA GLU A 185 18.56 -5.88 17.69
C GLU A 185 17.80 -5.04 18.73
N SER A 186 17.42 -5.65 19.85
CA SER A 186 16.78 -4.99 21.00
C SER A 186 15.55 -4.13 20.63
N SER A 187 14.72 -4.60 19.69
CA SER A 187 13.56 -3.83 19.19
C SER A 187 12.38 -3.81 20.20
N PRO A 188 11.51 -2.79 20.17
CA PRO A 188 10.29 -2.77 20.97
C PRO A 188 9.37 -3.97 20.71
N GLU A 189 9.27 -4.41 19.46
CA GLU A 189 8.47 -5.57 19.05
C GLU A 189 9.02 -6.86 19.65
N ALA A 190 10.35 -7.02 19.69
CA ALA A 190 11.00 -8.17 20.31
C ALA A 190 10.69 -8.24 21.81
N PHE A 191 10.63 -7.09 22.50
CA PHE A 191 10.22 -7.03 23.90
C PHE A 191 8.78 -7.51 24.11
N VAL A 192 7.85 -7.04 23.28
CA VAL A 192 6.43 -7.43 23.36
C VAL A 192 6.28 -8.92 23.07
N LEU A 193 6.93 -9.41 22.02
CA LEU A 193 6.93 -10.82 21.64
C LEU A 193 7.48 -11.70 22.77
N LEU A 194 8.70 -11.44 23.26
CA LEU A 194 9.32 -12.27 24.29
C LEU A 194 8.55 -12.26 25.61
N ARG A 195 7.89 -11.15 25.94
CA ARG A 195 7.02 -11.07 27.11
C ARG A 195 5.79 -11.97 26.93
N SER A 196 5.11 -11.91 25.78
CA SER A 196 3.99 -12.80 25.46
C SER A 196 4.42 -14.27 25.48
N LEU A 197 5.54 -14.63 24.83
CA LEU A 197 6.09 -15.99 24.85
C LEU A 197 6.38 -16.48 26.27
N ARG A 198 7.01 -15.66 27.11
CA ARG A 198 7.27 -16.00 28.52
C ARG A 198 5.99 -16.24 29.31
N ASP A 199 4.99 -15.38 29.11
CA ASP A 199 3.74 -15.42 29.87
C ASP A 199 2.85 -16.60 29.43
N GLU A 200 2.95 -17.03 28.17
CA GLU A 200 2.24 -18.18 27.59
C GLU A 200 2.96 -19.52 27.79
N GLU A 201 4.29 -19.52 27.95
CA GLU A 201 5.09 -20.74 28.04
C GLU A 201 4.85 -21.49 29.35
N THR A 202 4.72 -22.82 29.28
CA THR A 202 4.55 -23.71 30.45
C THR A 202 5.85 -24.37 30.89
N ASP A 203 6.82 -24.55 29.99
CA ASP A 203 8.14 -25.10 30.30
C ASP A 203 8.99 -24.12 31.15
N PRO A 204 9.38 -24.48 32.39
CA PRO A 204 10.21 -23.64 33.24
C PRO A 204 11.60 -23.31 32.65
N ALA A 205 12.16 -24.14 31.77
CA ALA A 205 13.46 -23.88 31.15
C ALA A 205 13.34 -22.79 30.08
N LEU A 206 12.44 -22.96 29.10
CA LEU A 206 12.19 -21.95 28.06
C LEU A 206 11.71 -20.62 28.65
N ARG A 207 10.89 -20.66 29.69
CA ARG A 207 10.46 -19.44 30.41
C ARG A 207 11.65 -18.68 31.00
N ARG A 208 12.66 -19.38 31.53
CA ARG A 208 13.91 -18.75 32.02
C ARG A 208 14.71 -18.15 30.87
N ASP A 209 14.78 -18.81 29.72
CA ASP A 209 15.51 -18.31 28.56
C ASP A 209 14.87 -17.02 28.01
N TYR A 210 13.53 -16.97 27.91
CA TYR A 210 12.81 -15.75 27.54
C TYR A 210 13.00 -14.63 28.58
N GLN A 211 12.94 -14.94 29.87
CA GLN A 211 13.22 -13.98 30.94
C GLN A 211 14.66 -13.44 30.88
N ALA A 212 15.64 -14.31 30.62
CA ALA A 212 17.04 -13.91 30.47
C ALA A 212 17.24 -13.02 29.24
N ALA A 213 16.60 -13.33 28.10
CA ALA A 213 16.61 -12.48 26.92
C ALA A 213 16.00 -11.09 27.20
N LEU A 214 14.85 -11.02 27.88
CA LEU A 214 14.22 -9.77 28.29
C LEU A 214 15.14 -8.91 29.20
N LEU A 215 15.84 -9.52 30.15
CA LEU A 215 16.79 -8.82 31.02
C LEU A 215 17.99 -8.29 30.24
N ARG A 216 18.54 -9.08 29.31
CA ARG A 216 19.65 -8.65 28.44
C ARG A 216 19.23 -7.48 27.56
N MET A 217 18.04 -7.54 26.95
CA MET A 217 17.49 -6.44 26.18
C MET A 217 17.27 -5.19 27.05
N GLY A 218 16.75 -5.35 28.27
CA GLY A 218 16.54 -4.26 29.23
C GLY A 218 17.84 -3.54 29.57
N THR A 219 18.90 -4.32 29.81
CA THR A 219 20.26 -3.82 30.08
C THR A 219 20.81 -3.04 28.88
N ARG A 220 20.69 -3.57 27.66
CA ARG A 220 21.11 -2.87 26.43
C ARG A 220 20.34 -1.56 26.22
N ALA A 221 19.07 -1.53 26.62
CA ALA A 221 18.21 -0.37 26.46
C ALA A 221 18.62 0.82 27.37
N ILE A 222 19.31 0.56 28.48
CA ILE A 222 19.79 1.59 29.42
C ILE A 222 21.28 1.90 29.25
N ASP A 223 22.04 1.00 28.61
CA ASP A 223 23.47 1.17 28.37
C ASP A 223 23.72 2.16 27.21
N PRO A 224 24.28 3.36 27.48
CA PRO A 224 24.53 4.36 26.46
C PRO A 224 25.66 3.98 25.50
N SER A 225 26.51 3.00 25.85
CA SER A 225 27.59 2.52 24.98
C SER A 225 27.10 1.61 23.86
N ILE A 226 25.90 1.01 24.03
CA ILE A 226 25.32 0.09 23.06
C ILE A 226 24.40 0.89 22.13
N THR A 227 24.93 1.23 20.96
CA THR A 227 24.14 1.90 19.92
C THR A 227 23.39 0.87 19.08
N ARG A 228 22.06 1.02 18.99
CA ARG A 228 21.24 0.26 18.05
C ARG A 228 21.63 0.65 16.63
N GLU A 229 21.99 -0.32 15.80
CA GLU A 229 22.18 -0.08 14.36
C GLU A 229 20.85 0.35 13.75
N ILE A 230 20.86 1.53 13.13
CA ILE A 230 19.71 2.08 12.44
C ILE A 230 19.87 1.74 10.96
N PRO A 231 18.83 1.22 10.30
CA PRO A 231 18.86 0.99 8.87
C PRO A 231 19.31 2.24 8.12
N LYS A 232 20.21 2.07 7.15
CA LYS A 232 20.55 3.14 6.21
C LYS A 232 19.38 3.35 5.25
N GLY A 233 19.23 4.58 4.79
CA GLY A 233 18.22 4.92 3.78
C GLY A 233 17.63 6.30 3.98
N ARG A 234 16.47 6.51 3.38
CA ARG A 234 15.82 7.82 3.19
C ARG A 234 14.31 7.71 3.36
N ALA A 235 13.67 8.81 3.75
CA ALA A 235 12.22 8.89 3.78
C ALA A 235 11.71 10.11 3.01
N PHE A 236 10.44 10.05 2.64
CA PHE A 236 9.75 11.10 1.92
C PHE A 236 8.34 11.26 2.45
N VAL A 237 7.83 12.49 2.44
CA VAL A 237 6.46 12.81 2.84
C VAL A 237 5.79 13.62 1.74
N SER A 238 4.59 13.23 1.36
CA SER A 238 3.81 13.96 0.36
C SER A 238 3.13 15.20 0.97
N SER A 239 2.66 16.11 0.11
CA SER A 239 1.64 17.07 0.49
C SER A 239 0.34 16.34 0.89
N CYS A 240 -0.57 17.04 1.55
CA CYS A 240 -1.90 16.52 1.82
C CYS A 240 -2.78 16.56 0.57
N ASP A 241 -3.68 15.59 0.44
CA ASP A 241 -4.83 15.69 -0.45
C ASP A 241 -5.96 16.53 0.15
N HIS A 242 -7.10 16.57 -0.53
CA HIS A 242 -8.25 17.35 -0.11
C HIS A 242 -9.00 16.78 1.12
N LEU A 243 -8.84 15.49 1.42
CA LEU A 243 -9.35 14.87 2.64
C LEU A 243 -8.38 15.08 3.82
N GLY A 244 -7.16 15.52 3.52
CA GLY A 244 -6.07 15.69 4.46
C GLY A 244 -5.23 14.42 4.61
N ASP A 245 -5.33 13.47 3.69
CA ASP A 245 -4.51 12.27 3.66
C ASP A 245 -3.17 12.58 2.96
N PHE A 246 -2.08 12.05 3.50
CA PHE A 246 -0.73 12.18 2.97
C PHE A 246 0.01 10.84 3.07
N VAL A 247 1.05 10.66 2.27
CA VAL A 247 1.85 9.44 2.20
C VAL A 247 3.22 9.68 2.83
N ILE A 248 3.66 8.74 3.66
CA ILE A 248 5.07 8.62 4.08
C ILE A 248 5.66 7.39 3.42
N LEU A 249 6.81 7.57 2.77
CA LEU A 249 7.63 6.51 2.21
C LEU A 249 8.90 6.38 3.02
N GLY A 250 9.24 5.16 3.43
CA GLY A 250 10.51 4.82 4.07
C GLY A 250 11.26 3.84 3.19
N CYS A 251 12.37 4.28 2.60
CA CYS A 251 13.24 3.47 1.75
C CYS A 251 14.46 3.06 2.56
N MET A 252 14.61 1.76 2.82
CA MET A 252 15.69 1.17 3.60
C MET A 252 16.64 0.40 2.69
N ASP A 253 17.92 0.76 2.74
CA ASP A 253 18.96 0.09 1.97
C ASP A 253 19.35 -1.22 2.66
N ASN A 254 19.22 -2.33 1.95
CA ASN A 254 19.62 -3.65 2.42
C ASN A 254 21.10 -3.90 2.08
N PRO A 255 21.85 -4.66 2.91
CA PRO A 255 23.25 -4.96 2.64
C PRO A 255 23.52 -5.74 1.34
N ASP A 256 22.52 -6.41 0.77
CA ASP A 256 22.59 -7.06 -0.54
C ASP A 256 22.48 -6.08 -1.72
N GLY A 257 22.28 -4.78 -1.47
CA GLY A 257 22.15 -3.73 -2.47
C GLY A 257 20.71 -3.45 -2.90
N SER A 258 19.75 -4.25 -2.43
CA SER A 258 18.33 -4.02 -2.68
C SER A 258 17.72 -2.99 -1.72
N VAL A 259 16.50 -2.52 -2.02
CA VAL A 259 15.77 -1.55 -1.19
C VAL A 259 14.45 -2.12 -0.73
N SER A 260 14.17 -2.02 0.57
CA SER A 260 12.84 -2.25 1.14
C SER A 260 12.10 -0.92 1.28
N ILE A 261 10.90 -0.80 0.70
CA ILE A 261 10.08 0.41 0.73
C ILE A 261 8.86 0.14 1.62
N ALA A 262 8.73 0.88 2.71
CA ALA A 262 7.50 0.96 3.51
C ALA A 262 6.68 2.16 3.04
N ASN A 263 5.41 1.95 2.70
CA ASN A 263 4.46 2.99 2.35
C ASN A 263 3.37 3.05 3.42
N LEU A 264 3.09 4.24 3.95
CA LEU A 264 1.98 4.50 4.86
C LEU A 264 1.16 5.68 4.38
N CYS A 265 -0.16 5.52 4.33
CA CYS A 265 -1.12 6.59 4.14
C CYS A 265 -1.67 7.02 5.51
N ILE A 266 -1.46 8.29 5.86
CA ILE A 266 -1.78 8.88 7.14
C ILE A 266 -2.63 10.13 6.90
N ARG A 267 -3.69 10.29 7.67
CA ARG A 267 -4.46 11.54 7.72
C ARG A 267 -3.74 12.58 8.57
N ALA A 268 -3.84 13.85 8.22
CA ALA A 268 -3.22 14.96 8.96
C ALA A 268 -3.60 15.00 10.46
N ASP A 269 -4.77 14.46 10.82
CA ASP A 269 -5.20 14.30 12.21
C ASP A 269 -4.57 13.08 12.94
N ALA A 270 -3.62 12.42 12.26
CA ALA A 270 -2.80 11.28 12.66
C ALA A 270 -3.49 9.91 12.64
N GLN A 271 -4.57 9.74 11.87
CA GLN A 271 -5.14 8.43 11.61
C GLN A 271 -4.37 7.69 10.48
N ILE A 272 -3.82 6.52 10.76
CA ILE A 272 -3.25 5.63 9.74
C ILE A 272 -4.39 4.92 8.98
N ARG A 273 -4.44 5.07 7.66
CA ARG A 273 -5.53 4.59 6.78
C ARG A 273 -5.14 3.36 5.96
N GLY A 274 -3.85 3.11 5.80
CA GLY A 274 -3.36 1.98 5.04
C GLY A 274 -1.84 2.01 4.90
N GLY A 275 -1.30 0.92 4.39
CA GLY A 275 0.10 0.82 4.04
C GLY A 275 0.42 -0.52 3.40
N PHE A 276 1.62 -0.62 2.84
CA PHE A 276 2.17 -1.84 2.29
C PHE A 276 3.69 -1.78 2.28
N VAL A 277 4.32 -2.91 2.00
CA VAL A 277 5.77 -3.03 1.88
C VAL A 277 6.11 -3.56 0.49
N LEU A 278 7.04 -2.91 -0.19
CA LEU A 278 7.69 -3.43 -1.38
C LEU A 278 9.09 -3.87 -1.00
N LEU A 279 9.47 -5.07 -1.41
CA LEU A 279 10.73 -5.71 -1.03
C LEU A 279 11.65 -5.79 -2.23
N ARG A 280 12.95 -5.84 -1.97
CA ARG A 280 14.00 -6.09 -2.98
C ARG A 280 13.97 -5.16 -4.20
N GLN A 281 13.46 -3.94 -4.02
CA GLN A 281 13.37 -2.96 -5.09
C GLN A 281 14.77 -2.53 -5.54
N THR A 282 14.95 -2.29 -6.83
CA THR A 282 16.15 -1.66 -7.37
C THR A 282 16.08 -0.15 -7.19
N GLN A 283 17.21 0.54 -7.37
CA GLN A 283 17.21 2.01 -7.39
C GLN A 283 16.40 2.57 -8.56
N GLN A 284 16.31 1.82 -9.67
CA GLN A 284 15.48 2.19 -10.81
C GLN A 284 13.99 2.08 -10.47
N ASP A 285 13.55 0.96 -9.89
CA ASP A 285 12.15 0.78 -9.47
C ASP A 285 11.72 1.90 -8.51
N LEU A 286 12.62 2.28 -7.60
CA LEU A 286 12.39 3.36 -6.66
C LEU A 286 12.23 4.71 -7.37
N GLN A 287 13.03 4.98 -8.41
CA GLN A 287 12.88 6.19 -9.21
C GLN A 287 11.56 6.21 -9.98
N GLU A 288 11.17 5.08 -10.59
CA GLU A 288 9.88 4.95 -11.29
C GLU A 288 8.70 5.17 -10.35
N ILE A 289 8.77 4.65 -9.12
CA ILE A 289 7.76 4.90 -8.07
C ILE A 289 7.68 6.39 -7.73
N PHE A 290 8.82 7.09 -7.58
CA PHE A 290 8.80 8.53 -7.31
C PHE A 290 8.23 9.32 -8.49
N GLU A 291 8.59 8.99 -9.72
CA GLU A 291 8.07 9.64 -10.92
C GLU A 291 6.56 9.41 -11.11
N GLU A 292 6.05 8.23 -10.75
CA GLU A 292 4.60 7.95 -10.73
C GLU A 292 3.91 8.79 -9.64
N LEU A 293 4.48 8.84 -8.45
CA LEU A 293 3.87 9.56 -7.33
C LEU A 293 3.92 11.09 -7.51
N ASP A 294 4.97 11.65 -8.10
CA ASP A 294 5.02 13.07 -8.46
C ASP A 294 3.97 13.43 -9.52
N ARG A 295 3.71 12.54 -10.49
CA ARG A 295 2.65 12.73 -11.50
C ARG A 295 1.25 12.80 -10.89
N THR A 296 1.00 12.13 -9.78
CA THR A 296 -0.29 12.21 -9.05
C THR A 296 -0.53 13.56 -8.36
N GLY A 297 0.44 14.47 -8.39
CA GLY A 297 0.29 15.87 -7.97
C GLY A 297 0.51 16.12 -6.47
N GLY A 298 1.04 15.13 -5.75
CA GLY A 298 1.22 15.17 -4.29
C GLY A 298 2.59 15.58 -3.79
N GLY A 299 3.48 16.10 -4.64
CA GLY A 299 4.85 16.59 -4.36
C GLY A 299 5.54 16.06 -3.10
N PHE A 300 6.64 15.33 -3.25
CA PHE A 300 7.36 14.80 -2.08
C PHE A 300 8.38 15.79 -1.51
N ALA A 301 8.48 15.80 -0.18
CA ALA A 301 9.54 16.45 0.57
C ALA A 301 10.44 15.37 1.18
N PRO A 302 11.78 15.47 1.01
CA PRO A 302 12.71 14.53 1.61
C PRO A 302 12.79 14.74 3.13
N LEU A 303 12.94 13.64 3.88
CA LEU A 303 13.25 13.66 5.31
C LEU A 303 14.12 12.45 5.70
N SER A 304 14.70 12.47 6.88
CA SER A 304 15.43 11.31 7.39
C SER A 304 14.48 10.15 7.72
N LEU A 305 14.94 8.90 7.60
CA LEU A 305 14.18 7.72 8.06
C LEU A 305 13.73 7.86 9.53
N GLN A 306 14.55 8.49 10.37
CA GLN A 306 14.26 8.71 11.78
C GLN A 306 13.09 9.69 11.99
N GLU A 307 13.01 10.75 11.19
CA GLU A 307 11.88 11.68 11.20
C GLU A 307 10.62 11.01 10.66
N GLY A 308 10.73 10.15 9.64
CA GLY A 308 9.61 9.39 9.11
C GLY A 308 9.04 8.44 10.16
N ALA A 309 9.93 7.69 10.81
CA ALA A 309 9.57 6.82 11.91
C ALA A 309 8.92 7.57 13.08
N ARG A 310 9.39 8.79 13.40
CA ARG A 310 8.75 9.65 14.42
C ARG A 310 7.31 10.02 14.04
N LEU A 311 7.06 10.41 12.78
CA LEU A 311 5.70 10.75 12.33
C LEU A 311 4.75 9.57 12.48
N VAL A 312 5.23 8.36 12.17
CA VAL A 312 4.47 7.11 12.35
C VAL A 312 4.21 6.84 13.83
N ASP A 313 5.22 6.95 14.69
CA ASP A 313 5.07 6.75 16.14
C ASP A 313 4.09 7.77 16.78
N GLU A 314 4.10 9.02 16.32
CA GLU A 314 3.15 10.05 16.76
C GLU A 314 1.72 9.75 16.32
N ALA A 315 1.54 9.25 15.09
CA ALA A 315 0.24 8.81 14.58
C ALA A 315 -0.31 7.65 15.41
N LEU A 316 0.52 6.64 15.69
CA LEU A 316 0.17 5.49 16.51
C LEU A 316 -0.26 5.89 17.93
N GLN A 317 0.50 6.77 18.60
CA GLN A 317 0.16 7.23 19.94
C GLN A 317 -1.17 7.99 19.97
N ARG A 318 -1.45 8.80 18.94
CA ARG A 318 -2.72 9.54 18.85
C ARG A 318 -3.89 8.62 18.54
N MET A 319 -3.71 7.58 17.73
CA MET A 319 -4.74 6.56 17.50
C MET A 319 -5.03 5.78 18.79
N GLU A 320 -3.99 5.34 19.51
CA GLU A 320 -4.11 4.63 20.78
C GLU A 320 -4.84 5.48 21.83
N ALA A 321 -4.47 6.76 21.96
CA ALA A 321 -5.14 7.71 22.85
C ALA A 321 -6.63 7.93 22.51
N ARG A 322 -7.04 7.63 21.27
CA ARG A 322 -8.44 7.68 20.81
C ARG A 322 -9.14 6.31 20.87
N GLY A 323 -8.48 5.27 21.37
CA GLY A 323 -9.00 3.90 21.38
C GLY A 323 -9.10 3.26 19.99
N GLN A 324 -8.41 3.80 18.99
CA GLN A 324 -8.41 3.28 17.62
C GLN A 324 -7.30 2.26 17.44
N LYS A 325 -7.62 1.14 16.77
CA LYS A 325 -6.64 0.12 16.38
C LYS A 325 -6.20 0.35 14.94
N VAL A 326 -4.97 -0.06 14.64
CA VAL A 326 -4.46 -0.09 13.27
C VAL A 326 -4.95 -1.37 12.60
N ALA A 327 -5.21 -1.31 11.29
CA ALA A 327 -5.53 -2.49 10.50
C ALA A 327 -4.29 -3.39 10.35
N ARG A 328 -4.50 -4.72 10.36
CA ARG A 328 -3.41 -5.72 10.39
C ARG A 328 -2.49 -5.64 9.17
N ASP A 329 -3.04 -5.32 8.00
CA ASP A 329 -2.32 -5.16 6.73
C ASP A 329 -1.25 -4.05 6.77
N VAL A 330 -1.35 -3.11 7.72
CA VAL A 330 -0.42 -1.99 7.86
C VAL A 330 0.74 -2.28 8.81
N GLU A 331 0.62 -3.32 9.65
CA GLU A 331 1.62 -3.69 10.64
C GLU A 331 3.03 -3.92 10.05
N PRO A 332 3.20 -4.56 8.87
CA PRO A 332 4.52 -4.76 8.27
C PRO A 332 5.22 -3.44 7.95
N ALA A 333 4.50 -2.46 7.38
CA ALA A 333 5.04 -1.14 7.07
C ALA A 333 5.41 -0.37 8.35
N ILE A 334 4.58 -0.45 9.40
CA ILE A 334 4.88 0.13 10.71
C ILE A 334 6.13 -0.50 11.34
N ALA A 335 6.24 -1.83 11.30
CA ALA A 335 7.38 -2.56 11.85
C ALA A 335 8.69 -2.10 11.18
N LEU A 336 8.66 -1.90 9.86
CA LEU A 336 9.80 -1.35 9.12
C LEU A 336 10.18 0.06 9.59
N PHE A 337 9.23 0.99 9.73
CA PHE A 337 9.53 2.34 10.26
C PHE A 337 10.12 2.30 11.68
N ARG A 338 9.61 1.44 12.56
CA ARG A 338 10.09 1.33 13.96
C ARG A 338 11.52 0.81 14.09
N ARG A 339 12.09 0.22 13.03
CA ARG A 339 13.53 -0.10 12.97
C ARG A 339 14.40 1.16 12.95
N ALA A 340 13.88 2.26 12.38
CA ALA A 340 14.56 3.55 12.36
C ALA A 340 14.26 4.44 13.58
N SER A 341 13.28 4.08 14.43
CA SER A 341 12.93 4.87 15.61
C SER A 341 14.05 4.91 16.65
N ARG A 342 14.36 6.12 17.16
CA ARG A 342 15.20 6.37 18.35
C ARG A 342 14.32 6.76 19.54
N ARG A 343 14.75 6.39 20.76
CA ARG A 343 14.09 6.78 22.02
C ARG A 343 14.14 8.28 22.31
N LYS A 344 15.17 9.00 21.85
CA LYS A 344 15.30 10.44 22.11
C LYS A 344 14.43 11.24 21.14
N ARG A 345 13.30 11.73 21.65
CA ARG A 345 12.43 12.69 20.97
C ARG A 345 13.20 14.00 20.75
N LYS A 346 13.51 14.32 19.50
CA LYS A 346 13.78 15.70 19.10
C LYS A 346 12.41 16.35 18.86
N SER A 347 12.18 17.52 19.45
CA SER A 347 10.93 18.26 19.27
C SER A 347 10.68 18.51 17.78
N THR A 348 9.41 18.60 17.39
CA THR A 348 9.01 19.12 16.08
C THR A 348 9.70 20.48 15.89
N PRO A 349 10.28 20.77 14.70
CA PRO A 349 10.87 22.08 14.45
C PRO A 349 9.82 23.17 14.70
N ASP A 350 10.21 24.19 15.45
CA ASP A 350 9.34 25.32 15.76
C ASP A 350 9.35 26.29 14.57
N ILE A 351 8.31 26.22 13.74
CA ILE A 351 8.17 27.05 12.54
C ILE A 351 7.60 28.40 12.96
N SER A 352 8.43 29.44 12.89
CA SER A 352 8.05 30.81 13.23
C SER A 352 6.84 31.26 12.39
N PRO A 353 5.70 31.63 13.01
CA PRO A 353 4.49 31.98 12.28
C PRO A 353 4.58 33.38 11.67
N ALA A 354 4.14 33.53 10.42
CA ALA A 354 3.92 34.84 9.82
C ALA A 354 2.85 35.62 10.59
N LEU A 355 3.06 36.93 10.71
CA LEU A 355 2.10 37.88 11.28
C LEU A 355 1.40 38.64 10.15
N ASP A 356 0.22 39.20 10.44
CA ASP A 356 -0.51 40.12 9.54
C ASP A 356 -0.77 39.57 8.12
N ILE A 357 -1.23 38.32 8.06
CA ILE A 357 -1.48 37.61 6.80
C ILE A 357 -2.66 38.25 6.06
N THR A 358 -2.40 38.66 4.82
CA THR A 358 -3.38 39.28 3.92
C THR A 358 -4.14 38.25 3.09
N MET A 359 -5.33 38.62 2.60
CA MET A 359 -6.09 37.78 1.67
C MET A 359 -5.36 37.55 0.34
N GLU A 360 -4.54 38.51 -0.12
CA GLU A 360 -3.74 38.35 -1.33
C GLU A 360 -2.69 37.25 -1.18
N GLN A 361 -2.01 37.19 -0.03
CA GLN A 361 -1.08 36.10 0.28
C GLN A 361 -1.77 34.74 0.33
N VAL A 362 -3.01 34.67 0.83
CA VAL A 362 -3.80 33.43 0.84
C VAL A 362 -4.18 33.01 -0.59
N ARG A 363 -4.62 33.95 -1.43
CA ARG A 363 -4.95 33.67 -2.84
C ARG A 363 -3.73 33.15 -3.59
N GLU A 364 -2.57 33.78 -3.39
CA GLU A 364 -1.34 33.35 -4.04
C GLU A 364 -0.90 31.96 -3.56
N LEU A 365 -1.00 31.69 -2.26
CA LEU A 365 -0.74 30.36 -1.72
C LEU A 365 -1.67 29.31 -2.35
N MET A 366 -2.98 29.61 -2.45
CA MET A 366 -3.98 28.68 -3.01
C MET A 366 -3.84 28.44 -4.52
N ARG A 367 -3.15 29.31 -5.27
CA ARG A 367 -2.88 29.12 -6.71
C ARG A 367 -1.76 28.12 -6.96
N ARG A 368 -0.90 27.86 -5.99
CA ARG A 368 0.21 26.92 -6.17
C ARG A 368 -0.33 25.50 -6.40
N PRO A 369 0.29 24.70 -7.28
CA PRO A 369 -0.22 23.38 -7.68
C PRO A 369 -0.55 22.46 -6.49
N GLU A 370 0.30 22.45 -5.46
CA GLU A 370 0.17 21.64 -4.24
C GLU A 370 -1.03 22.03 -3.35
N HIS A 371 -1.56 23.25 -3.48
CA HIS A 371 -2.72 23.75 -2.74
C HIS A 371 -3.98 23.85 -3.60
N ALA A 372 -3.81 24.09 -4.90
CA ALA A 372 -4.89 24.32 -5.85
C ALA A 372 -5.92 23.18 -5.84
N ARG A 373 -5.46 21.93 -5.65
CA ARG A 373 -6.34 20.75 -5.68
C ARG A 373 -6.73 20.21 -4.30
N THR A 374 -6.09 20.71 -3.24
CA THR A 374 -6.09 20.07 -1.90
C THR A 374 -6.72 20.98 -0.85
N TRP A 375 -6.58 22.30 -1.01
CA TRP A 375 -7.17 23.28 -0.09
C TRP A 375 -8.56 23.66 -0.60
N ILE A 376 -9.52 22.80 -0.29
CA ILE A 376 -10.92 22.94 -0.65
C ILE A 376 -11.83 22.46 0.48
N LEU A 377 -13.05 22.98 0.47
CA LEU A 377 -14.14 22.47 1.29
C LEU A 377 -14.74 21.24 0.61
N VAL A 378 -15.00 20.19 1.38
CA VAL A 378 -15.59 18.94 0.89
C VAL A 378 -17.12 18.96 1.12
N PRO A 379 -17.92 18.09 0.49
CA PRO A 379 -19.38 18.08 0.67
C PRO A 379 -19.81 18.07 2.15
N LEU A 380 -19.10 17.33 3.01
CA LEU A 380 -19.33 17.29 4.45
C LEU A 380 -19.20 18.67 5.14
N ASP A 381 -18.35 19.56 4.63
CA ASP A 381 -18.22 20.93 5.16
C ASP A 381 -19.47 21.77 4.85
N PHE A 382 -20.09 21.56 3.69
CA PHE A 382 -21.33 22.24 3.27
C PHE A 382 -22.57 21.65 3.94
N GLU A 383 -22.67 20.33 4.05
CA GLU A 383 -23.71 19.64 4.81
C GLU A 383 -23.77 20.14 6.26
N ALA A 384 -22.60 20.36 6.88
CA ALA A 384 -22.49 20.82 8.25
C ALA A 384 -23.06 22.24 8.48
N ILE A 385 -23.09 23.08 7.45
CA ILE A 385 -23.60 24.46 7.51
C ILE A 385 -24.97 24.63 6.85
N ARG A 386 -25.44 23.64 6.08
CA ARG A 386 -26.69 23.68 5.30
C ARG A 386 -26.82 24.94 4.43
N ALA A 387 -25.69 25.45 3.96
CA ALA A 387 -25.61 26.65 3.14
C ALA A 387 -24.80 26.30 1.90
N LEU A 388 -25.50 26.24 0.77
CA LEU A 388 -24.87 26.11 -0.54
C LEU A 388 -24.47 27.49 -1.06
N PRO A 389 -23.39 27.58 -1.87
CA PRO A 389 -23.05 28.82 -2.53
C PRO A 389 -24.22 29.26 -3.44
N PRO A 390 -24.62 30.54 -3.40
CA PRO A 390 -25.70 31.02 -4.25
C PRO A 390 -25.27 30.96 -5.72
N PRO A 391 -26.21 30.77 -6.67
CA PRO A 391 -25.93 30.62 -8.10
C PRO A 391 -25.59 31.96 -8.78
N SER A 392 -24.61 32.69 -8.24
CA SER A 392 -24.18 34.01 -8.71
C SER A 392 -22.76 33.95 -9.28
N HIS A 393 -22.52 34.64 -10.38
CA HIS A 393 -21.19 34.83 -10.97
C HIS A 393 -20.37 35.94 -10.29
N ARG A 394 -20.96 36.68 -9.34
CA ARG A 394 -20.28 37.72 -8.57
C ARG A 394 -20.07 37.25 -7.14
N LEU A 395 -18.83 37.36 -6.66
CA LEU A 395 -18.45 37.08 -5.28
C LEU A 395 -19.37 37.80 -4.30
N ASP A 396 -20.01 37.03 -3.43
CA ASP A 396 -20.83 37.54 -2.34
C ASP A 396 -20.05 37.47 -1.03
N GLU A 397 -19.45 38.60 -0.64
CA GLU A 397 -18.70 38.69 0.61
C GLU A 397 -19.56 38.47 1.86
N ALA A 398 -20.85 38.82 1.81
CA ALA A 398 -21.73 38.63 2.96
C ALA A 398 -21.99 37.14 3.19
N TRP A 399 -22.28 36.41 2.10
CA TRP A 399 -22.41 34.96 2.15
C TRP A 399 -21.13 34.27 2.64
N ILE A 400 -19.95 34.66 2.12
CA ILE A 400 -18.67 34.07 2.54
C ILE A 400 -18.46 34.23 4.05
N ARG A 401 -18.70 35.43 4.59
CA ARG A 401 -18.53 35.70 6.04
C ARG A 401 -19.55 34.94 6.88
N GLU A 402 -20.79 34.84 6.43
CA GLU A 402 -21.84 34.08 7.13
C GLU A 402 -21.53 32.58 7.14
N ALA A 403 -21.19 32.01 5.98
CA ALA A 403 -20.82 30.60 5.84
C ALA A 403 -19.58 30.26 6.69
N ALA A 404 -18.56 31.12 6.70
CA ALA A 404 -17.37 30.98 7.54
C ALA A 404 -17.71 31.02 9.03
N ALA A 405 -18.61 31.90 9.46
CA ALA A 405 -19.06 31.99 10.85
C ALA A 405 -19.86 30.75 11.29
N LEU A 406 -20.72 30.21 10.42
CA LEU A 406 -21.46 28.97 10.67
C LEU A 406 -20.50 27.76 10.73
N TRP A 407 -19.55 27.68 9.80
CA TRP A 407 -18.55 26.61 9.74
C TRP A 407 -17.63 26.63 10.96
N ALA A 408 -17.21 27.81 11.43
CA ALA A 408 -16.33 27.96 12.60
C ALA A 408 -16.94 27.41 13.91
N ARG A 409 -18.27 27.32 14.00
CA ARG A 409 -18.97 26.70 15.14
C ARG A 409 -18.90 25.16 15.14
N ARG A 410 -18.39 24.54 14.07
CA ARG A 410 -18.32 23.08 13.90
C ARG A 410 -16.92 22.56 14.22
N GLY A 411 -16.81 21.70 15.24
CA GLY A 411 -15.52 21.22 15.74
C GLY A 411 -14.76 20.25 14.82
N LYS A 412 -15.46 19.34 14.12
CA LYS A 412 -14.82 18.30 13.29
C LYS A 412 -14.18 18.88 12.00
N PRO A 413 -14.90 19.61 11.13
CA PRO A 413 -14.32 20.32 9.98
C PRO A 413 -13.11 21.20 10.32
N ARG A 414 -13.23 21.98 11.40
CA ARG A 414 -12.19 22.89 11.87
C ARG A 414 -10.89 22.15 12.22
N LYS A 415 -10.99 21.02 12.94
CA LYS A 415 -9.82 20.20 13.29
C LYS A 415 -9.14 19.61 12.06
N ARG A 416 -9.91 19.21 11.04
CA ARG A 416 -9.39 18.67 9.77
C ARG A 416 -8.51 19.70 9.06
N ILE A 417 -9.08 20.87 8.74
CA ILE A 417 -8.35 21.94 8.03
C ILE A 417 -7.14 22.41 8.84
N LEU A 418 -7.28 22.59 10.15
CA LEU A 418 -6.16 22.99 11.01
C LEU A 418 -5.00 21.97 10.93
N SER A 419 -5.31 20.68 10.90
CA SER A 419 -4.30 19.63 10.78
C SER A 419 -3.63 19.65 9.40
N VAL A 420 -4.40 19.85 8.33
CA VAL A 420 -3.87 19.99 6.95
C VAL A 420 -2.89 21.16 6.85
N VAL A 421 -3.25 22.32 7.40
CA VAL A 421 -2.40 23.53 7.32
C VAL A 421 -1.11 23.36 8.10
N ARG A 422 -1.17 22.68 9.26
CA ARG A 422 0.03 22.34 10.04
C ARG A 422 0.94 21.37 9.30
N HIS A 423 0.36 20.36 8.65
CA HIS A 423 1.11 19.44 7.80
C HIS A 423 1.80 20.19 6.65
N MET A 424 1.08 21.09 5.96
CA MET A 424 1.66 21.87 4.87
C MET A 424 2.77 22.82 5.36
N ALA A 425 2.64 23.42 6.54
CA ALA A 425 3.72 24.20 7.13
C ALA A 425 4.99 23.36 7.30
N PHE A 426 4.86 22.16 7.87
CA PHE A 426 5.95 21.20 8.02
C PHE A 426 6.51 20.74 6.67
N TRP A 427 5.65 20.46 5.69
CA TRP A 427 6.05 20.02 4.36
C TRP A 427 6.86 21.10 3.62
N HIS A 428 6.45 22.38 3.68
CA HIS A 428 7.24 23.48 3.10
C HIS A 428 8.58 23.69 3.82
N ASP A 429 8.61 23.54 5.15
CA ASP A 429 9.85 23.64 5.94
C ASP A 429 10.88 22.60 5.48
N LEU A 430 10.45 21.35 5.30
CA LEU A 430 11.29 20.27 4.76
C LEU A 430 11.85 20.55 3.37
N ARG A 431 11.14 21.34 2.56
CA ARG A 431 11.56 21.75 1.21
C ARG A 431 12.46 22.99 1.20
N GLY A 432 12.75 23.57 2.38
CA GLY A 432 13.48 24.83 2.50
C GLY A 432 12.65 26.06 2.11
N GLU A 433 11.34 25.91 1.96
CA GLU A 433 10.40 26.98 1.57
C GLU A 433 9.91 27.76 2.80
N GLN A 434 10.84 28.42 3.49
CA GLN A 434 10.63 29.03 4.80
C GLN A 434 9.49 30.06 4.83
N GLN A 435 9.33 30.86 3.77
CA GLN A 435 8.25 31.85 3.69
C GLN A 435 6.87 31.19 3.66
N GLN A 436 6.72 30.12 2.87
CA GLN A 436 5.50 29.34 2.76
C GLN A 436 5.21 28.58 4.06
N ALA A 437 6.24 28.00 4.67
CA ALA A 437 6.14 27.35 5.98
C ALA A 437 5.62 28.31 7.06
N SER A 438 6.23 29.50 7.16
CA SER A 438 5.79 30.56 8.07
C SER A 438 4.37 31.04 7.79
N LEU A 439 3.99 31.18 6.52
CA LEU A 439 2.63 31.57 6.11
C LEU A 439 1.60 30.53 6.57
N CYS A 440 1.82 29.24 6.28
CA CYS A 440 0.95 28.16 6.75
C CYS A 440 0.88 28.10 8.29
N SER A 441 2.01 28.24 8.98
CA SER A 441 2.05 28.28 10.45
C SER A 441 1.23 29.45 11.03
N GLY A 442 1.33 30.64 10.42
CA GLY A 442 0.54 31.80 10.82
C GLY A 442 -0.96 31.65 10.50
N LEU A 443 -1.32 31.01 9.38
CA LEU A 443 -2.72 30.67 9.06
C LEU A 443 -3.32 29.70 10.08
N ALA A 444 -2.58 28.66 10.48
CA ALA A 444 -3.00 27.75 11.54
C ALA A 444 -3.27 28.50 12.85
N ARG A 445 -2.34 29.39 13.26
CA ARG A 445 -2.49 30.21 14.47
C ARG A 445 -3.68 31.17 14.39
N SER A 446 -3.93 31.77 13.23
CA SER A 446 -5.10 32.62 12.97
C SER A 446 -6.41 31.84 13.14
N MET A 447 -6.49 30.64 12.58
CA MET A 447 -7.66 29.75 12.72
C MET A 447 -7.90 29.29 14.17
N GLU A 448 -6.85 29.07 14.95
CA GLU A 448 -6.97 28.71 16.36
C GLU A 448 -7.55 29.84 17.20
N LYS A 449 -7.07 31.07 16.98
CA LYS A 449 -7.57 32.26 17.66
C LYS A 449 -9.00 32.60 17.26
N GLN A 450 -9.27 32.72 15.96
CA GLN A 450 -10.57 33.17 15.44
C GLN A 450 -10.87 32.60 14.05
N ALA A 451 -11.38 31.37 14.02
CA ALA A 451 -11.65 30.65 12.77
C ALA A 451 -12.62 31.39 11.82
N ALA A 452 -13.66 32.04 12.35
CA ALA A 452 -14.69 32.70 11.53
C ALA A 452 -14.14 33.85 10.67
N THR A 453 -13.07 34.52 11.12
CA THR A 453 -12.46 35.65 10.43
C THR A 453 -11.04 35.33 9.95
N SER A 454 -10.66 34.05 9.94
CA SER A 454 -9.34 33.65 9.51
C SER A 454 -9.21 33.83 7.98
N PRO A 455 -8.13 34.47 7.49
CA PRO A 455 -7.91 34.66 6.05
C PRO A 455 -7.99 33.36 5.25
N LEU A 456 -7.52 32.25 5.83
CA LEU A 456 -7.61 30.93 5.20
C LEU A 456 -9.07 30.47 5.02
N VAL A 457 -9.88 30.56 6.08
CA VAL A 457 -11.27 30.09 6.02
C VAL A 457 -12.06 30.92 5.01
N LEU A 458 -11.87 32.24 5.02
CA LEU A 458 -12.47 33.14 4.04
C LEU A 458 -12.01 32.79 2.62
N GLY A 459 -10.72 32.52 2.41
CA GLY A 459 -10.18 32.10 1.11
C GLY A 459 -10.73 30.75 0.63
N LEU A 460 -10.98 29.80 1.53
CA LEU A 460 -11.56 28.50 1.19
C LEU A 460 -13.01 28.65 0.70
N PHE A 461 -13.80 29.50 1.36
CA PHE A 461 -15.16 29.81 0.93
C PHE A 461 -15.19 30.66 -0.34
N GLU A 462 -14.25 31.60 -0.51
CA GLU A 462 -14.05 32.35 -1.76
C GLU A 462 -13.79 31.38 -2.93
N LYS A 463 -12.89 30.42 -2.73
CA LYS A 463 -12.57 29.40 -3.73
C LYS A 463 -13.75 28.48 -4.02
N ALA A 464 -14.47 28.01 -3.00
CA ALA A 464 -15.66 27.19 -3.18
C ALA A 464 -16.78 27.92 -3.93
N PHE A 465 -16.94 29.22 -3.70
CA PHE A 465 -17.89 30.06 -4.41
C PHE A 465 -17.53 30.18 -5.89
N MET A 466 -16.24 30.38 -6.20
CA MET A 466 -15.74 30.53 -7.57
C MET A 466 -15.76 29.20 -8.35
N PHE A 467 -15.61 28.06 -7.66
CA PHE A 467 -15.51 26.73 -8.26
C PHE A 467 -16.47 25.72 -7.57
N PRO A 468 -17.80 25.91 -7.63
CA PRO A 468 -18.77 25.11 -6.89
C PRO A 468 -18.92 23.66 -7.39
N LYS A 469 -18.38 23.35 -8.58
CA LYS A 469 -18.43 22.02 -9.23
C LYS A 469 -17.14 21.23 -9.09
N TYR A 470 -16.18 21.68 -8.28
CA TYR A 470 -14.91 20.98 -8.15
C TYR A 470 -15.12 19.67 -7.37
N GLU A 471 -15.16 18.54 -8.07
CA GLU A 471 -15.08 17.20 -7.48
C GLU A 471 -13.61 16.79 -7.36
N PRO A 472 -13.02 16.90 -6.16
CA PRO A 472 -11.63 16.54 -5.99
C PRO A 472 -11.47 15.02 -5.97
N THR A 473 -10.52 14.53 -6.77
CA THR A 473 -10.03 13.15 -6.62
C THR A 473 -9.11 13.11 -5.41
N SER A 474 -9.32 12.19 -4.46
CA SER A 474 -8.43 12.06 -3.29
C SER A 474 -7.13 11.37 -3.72
N LEU A 475 -6.02 11.60 -2.99
CA LEU A 475 -4.83 10.76 -3.18
C LEU A 475 -5.22 9.31 -2.82
N SER A 476 -6.06 9.13 -1.81
CA SER A 476 -6.75 7.86 -1.52
C SER A 476 -7.39 7.28 -2.79
N GLU A 477 -8.20 8.04 -3.53
CA GLU A 477 -8.89 7.59 -4.76
C GLU A 477 -7.95 7.34 -5.94
N THR A 478 -6.90 8.14 -6.12
CA THR A 478 -5.91 7.91 -7.20
C THR A 478 -5.07 6.67 -6.90
N ILE A 479 -4.62 6.51 -5.64
CA ILE A 479 -3.96 5.30 -5.14
C ILE A 479 -4.92 4.11 -5.22
N THR A 480 -6.20 4.30 -4.92
CA THR A 480 -7.23 3.25 -4.99
C THR A 480 -7.51 2.86 -6.44
N ARG A 481 -7.62 3.79 -7.38
CA ARG A 481 -7.79 3.50 -8.80
C ARG A 481 -6.57 2.78 -9.37
N ASN A 482 -5.36 3.21 -9.02
CA ASN A 482 -4.13 2.53 -9.43
C ASN A 482 -4.00 1.17 -8.75
N TYR A 483 -4.41 1.03 -7.49
CA TYR A 483 -4.52 -0.24 -6.77
C TYR A 483 -5.51 -1.18 -7.47
N ILE A 484 -6.73 -0.73 -7.75
CA ILE A 484 -7.77 -1.48 -8.48
C ILE A 484 -7.26 -1.85 -9.88
N ARG A 485 -6.61 -0.92 -10.59
CA ARG A 485 -6.05 -1.17 -11.92
C ARG A 485 -4.93 -2.21 -11.86
N LYS A 486 -4.03 -2.12 -10.88
CA LYS A 486 -2.92 -3.08 -10.68
C LYS A 486 -3.44 -4.44 -10.19
N ALA A 487 -4.47 -4.45 -9.35
CA ALA A 487 -5.06 -5.65 -8.78
C ALA A 487 -6.01 -6.35 -9.75
N LEU A 488 -6.85 -5.65 -10.52
CA LEU A 488 -7.90 -6.29 -11.34
C LEU A 488 -7.64 -6.22 -12.84
N PHE A 489 -6.77 -5.31 -13.29
CA PHE A 489 -6.62 -4.96 -14.71
C PHE A 489 -5.18 -4.92 -15.23
N SER A 490 -4.21 -5.46 -14.49
CA SER A 490 -2.80 -5.51 -14.91
C SER A 490 -2.58 -6.23 -16.26
N GLY A 491 -3.57 -7.03 -16.70
CA GLY A 491 -3.64 -7.75 -17.96
C GLY A 491 -3.95 -6.95 -19.22
N ILE A 492 -4.46 -5.74 -19.09
CA ILE A 492 -5.15 -5.05 -20.20
C ILE A 492 -4.20 -4.11 -20.94
N ARG A 493 -3.53 -4.58 -22.00
CA ARG A 493 -2.68 -3.70 -22.83
C ARG A 493 -3.44 -2.84 -23.83
N ILE A 494 -4.60 -3.30 -24.27
CA ILE A 494 -5.50 -2.57 -25.16
C ILE A 494 -6.87 -2.54 -24.50
N ALA A 495 -7.08 -1.54 -23.63
CA ALA A 495 -8.36 -1.39 -22.95
C ALA A 495 -9.47 -1.03 -23.94
N LYS A 496 -10.63 -1.64 -23.74
CA LYS A 496 -11.87 -1.33 -24.46
C LYS A 496 -12.80 -0.49 -23.59
N GLY A 497 -13.85 0.06 -24.19
CA GLY A 497 -14.89 0.82 -23.47
C GLY A 497 -15.50 0.05 -22.29
N ARG A 498 -15.71 -1.27 -22.41
CA ARG A 498 -16.20 -2.11 -21.30
C ARG A 498 -15.21 -2.19 -20.14
N ASP A 499 -13.91 -2.24 -20.44
CA ASP A 499 -12.87 -2.32 -19.41
C ASP A 499 -12.78 -1.01 -18.64
N LEU A 500 -12.84 0.13 -19.36
CA LEU A 500 -12.89 1.46 -18.76
C LEU A 500 -14.13 1.63 -17.87
N ALA A 501 -15.30 1.24 -18.37
CA ALA A 501 -16.53 1.27 -17.58
C ALA A 501 -16.41 0.42 -16.31
N ARG A 502 -15.93 -0.83 -16.41
CA ARG A 502 -15.71 -1.67 -15.23
C ARG A 502 -14.77 -1.01 -14.21
N LEU A 503 -13.63 -0.49 -14.64
CA LEU A 503 -12.69 0.20 -13.74
C LEU A 503 -13.36 1.37 -13.01
N ASP A 504 -14.17 2.17 -13.69
CA ASP A 504 -14.86 3.32 -13.09
C ASP A 504 -15.92 2.87 -12.08
N PHE A 505 -16.78 1.91 -12.42
CA PHE A 505 -17.81 1.43 -11.50
C PHE A 505 -17.24 0.66 -10.31
N ILE A 506 -16.12 -0.07 -10.48
CA ILE A 506 -15.42 -0.73 -9.36
C ILE A 506 -14.86 0.31 -8.41
N HIS A 507 -14.27 1.38 -8.94
CA HIS A 507 -13.72 2.45 -8.15
C HIS A 507 -14.81 3.11 -7.29
N ILE A 508 -15.97 3.42 -7.88
CA ILE A 508 -17.12 3.99 -7.16
C ILE A 508 -17.65 3.02 -6.08
N ALA A 509 -17.91 1.76 -6.44
CA ALA A 509 -18.39 0.75 -5.49
C ALA A 509 -17.41 0.56 -4.31
N PHE A 510 -16.11 0.52 -4.60
CA PHE A 510 -15.07 0.31 -3.58
C PHE A 510 -14.98 1.50 -2.60
N ILE A 511 -15.04 2.74 -3.10
CA ILE A 511 -15.05 3.93 -2.24
C ILE A 511 -16.29 3.93 -1.35
N PHE A 512 -17.45 3.66 -1.93
CA PHE A 512 -18.71 3.64 -1.19
C PHE A 512 -18.67 2.60 -0.08
N LEU A 513 -18.31 1.35 -0.41
CA LEU A 513 -18.15 0.26 0.56
C LEU A 513 -17.16 0.63 1.67
N SER A 514 -16.00 1.18 1.29
CA SER A 514 -14.96 1.58 2.25
C SER A 514 -15.42 2.70 3.19
N ARG A 515 -16.28 3.62 2.74
CA ARG A 515 -16.82 4.71 3.56
C ARG A 515 -17.93 4.20 4.47
N THR A 516 -18.90 3.48 3.91
CA THR A 516 -20.14 3.09 4.61
C THR A 516 -19.89 1.98 5.62
N LEU A 517 -19.12 0.94 5.29
CA LEU A 517 -18.86 -0.17 6.22
C LEU A 517 -17.97 0.22 7.40
N THR A 518 -17.09 1.22 7.23
CA THR A 518 -16.30 1.80 8.32
C THR A 518 -17.18 2.51 9.36
N HIS A 519 -18.43 2.86 9.03
CA HIS A 519 -19.37 3.54 9.92
C HIS A 519 -20.42 2.61 10.53
N VAL A 520 -20.67 1.45 9.93
CA VAL A 520 -21.72 0.51 10.35
C VAL A 520 -21.18 -0.64 11.19
N ASP A 521 -19.94 -1.09 10.94
CA ASP A 521 -19.37 -2.27 11.61
C ASP A 521 -18.15 -1.92 12.49
N PRO A 522 -18.09 -2.35 13.78
CA PRO A 522 -16.94 -2.13 14.64
C PRO A 522 -15.65 -2.84 14.20
N VAL A 523 -15.72 -3.82 13.28
CA VAL A 523 -14.56 -4.49 12.71
C VAL A 523 -14.49 -4.19 11.20
N PRO A 524 -13.55 -3.35 10.73
CA PRO A 524 -13.43 -3.06 9.31
C PRO A 524 -13.05 -4.33 8.54
N LEU A 525 -13.80 -4.63 7.47
CA LEU A 525 -13.49 -5.73 6.57
C LEU A 525 -12.12 -5.50 5.89
N PRO A 526 -11.33 -6.57 5.67
CA PRO A 526 -10.11 -6.51 4.87
C PRO A 526 -10.35 -5.89 3.49
N LYS A 527 -9.38 -5.10 2.98
CA LYS A 527 -9.50 -4.43 1.68
C LYS A 527 -9.68 -5.39 0.51
N ASP A 528 -9.09 -6.58 0.57
CA ASP A 528 -9.20 -7.56 -0.51
C ASP A 528 -10.60 -8.14 -0.62
N ILE A 529 -11.28 -8.29 0.51
CA ILE A 529 -12.68 -8.69 0.57
C ILE A 529 -13.55 -7.56 0.02
N LEU A 530 -13.31 -6.32 0.44
CA LEU A 530 -14.03 -5.14 -0.09
C LEU A 530 -13.83 -4.97 -1.59
N LEU A 531 -12.62 -5.21 -2.10
CA LEU A 531 -12.30 -5.14 -3.52
C LEU A 531 -13.00 -6.24 -4.32
N THR A 532 -13.02 -7.46 -3.79
CA THR A 532 -13.73 -8.59 -4.41
C THR A 532 -15.23 -8.31 -4.50
N ILE A 533 -15.81 -7.75 -3.44
CA ILE A 533 -17.22 -7.35 -3.42
C ILE A 533 -17.48 -6.23 -4.44
N ALA A 534 -16.61 -5.20 -4.46
CA ALA A 534 -16.72 -4.10 -5.42
C ALA A 534 -16.61 -4.57 -6.88
N ASP A 535 -15.68 -5.49 -7.19
CA ASP A 535 -15.54 -6.07 -8.53
C ASP A 535 -16.77 -6.87 -8.94
N GLY A 536 -17.28 -7.74 -8.07
CA GLY A 536 -18.48 -8.52 -8.33
C GLY A 536 -19.69 -7.64 -8.64
N LEU A 537 -19.94 -6.62 -7.81
CA LEU A 537 -21.07 -5.70 -7.95
C LEU A 537 -20.96 -4.85 -9.22
N ALA A 538 -19.81 -4.21 -9.42
CA ALA A 538 -19.60 -3.36 -10.57
C ALA A 538 -19.58 -4.14 -11.89
N THR A 539 -19.05 -5.37 -11.90
CA THR A 539 -19.08 -6.24 -13.08
C THR A 539 -20.50 -6.65 -13.43
N ALA A 540 -21.29 -7.10 -12.45
CA ALA A 540 -22.71 -7.41 -12.66
C ALA A 540 -23.49 -6.17 -13.15
N TYR A 541 -23.21 -5.00 -12.57
CA TYR A 541 -23.83 -3.74 -12.95
C TYR A 541 -23.47 -3.31 -14.37
N VAL A 542 -22.19 -3.33 -14.74
CA VAL A 542 -21.73 -2.95 -16.09
C VAL A 542 -22.22 -3.92 -17.15
N ASP A 543 -22.24 -5.22 -16.86
CA ASP A 543 -22.75 -6.25 -17.77
C ASP A 543 -24.25 -6.09 -18.00
N ARG A 544 -24.99 -5.70 -16.96
CA ARG A 544 -26.39 -5.27 -17.09
C ARG A 544 -26.50 -4.06 -18.01
N VAL A 545 -25.82 -2.95 -17.71
CA VAL A 545 -25.95 -1.69 -18.46
C VAL A 545 -25.56 -1.86 -19.93
N ILE A 546 -24.50 -2.62 -20.23
CA ILE A 546 -24.03 -2.86 -21.60
C ILE A 546 -24.92 -3.89 -22.33
N GLY A 547 -25.45 -4.89 -21.62
CA GLY A 547 -26.31 -5.93 -22.17
C GLY A 547 -27.74 -5.43 -22.49
N ASP A 548 -28.27 -4.48 -21.72
CA ASP A 548 -29.66 -4.02 -21.78
C ASP A 548 -29.94 -2.89 -22.79
N LYS A 549 -29.48 -2.99 -24.05
CA LYS A 549 -29.90 -2.03 -25.10
C LYS A 549 -31.42 -2.05 -25.41
N LYS A 550 -32.24 -2.88 -24.73
CA LYS A 550 -33.71 -2.91 -24.85
C LYS A 550 -34.43 -3.26 -23.51
N ARG A 551 -35.05 -2.25 -22.85
CA ARG A 551 -36.22 -2.27 -21.90
C ARG A 551 -36.01 -2.00 -20.37
N THR A 552 -36.69 -0.91 -19.95
CA THR A 552 -37.39 -0.51 -18.69
C THR A 552 -36.92 -0.96 -17.29
N ALA A 553 -36.82 0.03 -16.41
CA ALA A 553 -36.09 0.10 -15.13
C ALA A 553 -36.75 -0.50 -13.86
N GLY A 554 -37.88 -1.21 -13.95
CA GLY A 554 -38.70 -1.50 -12.75
C GLY A 554 -38.55 -2.87 -12.08
N LYS A 555 -37.92 -3.87 -12.70
CA LYS A 555 -38.00 -5.28 -12.26
C LYS A 555 -36.64 -5.96 -11.99
N LYS A 556 -35.54 -5.20 -11.93
CA LYS A 556 -34.17 -5.72 -12.13
C LYS A 556 -33.17 -5.46 -10.99
N SER A 557 -33.59 -4.80 -9.91
CA SER A 557 -32.75 -4.60 -8.72
C SER A 557 -32.60 -5.90 -7.92
N GLU A 558 -33.63 -6.74 -7.84
CA GLU A 558 -33.64 -7.97 -7.03
C GLU A 558 -32.55 -9.01 -7.40
N ASP A 559 -32.17 -9.14 -8.68
CA ASP A 559 -31.14 -10.10 -9.14
C ASP A 559 -29.71 -9.64 -8.83
N LEU A 560 -29.44 -8.33 -8.92
CA LEU A 560 -28.17 -7.72 -8.50
C LEU A 560 -28.05 -7.73 -6.98
N LEU A 561 -29.19 -7.60 -6.29
CA LEU A 561 -29.28 -7.79 -4.86
C LEU A 561 -29.00 -9.27 -4.51
N ALA A 562 -29.54 -10.27 -5.20
CA ALA A 562 -29.32 -11.68 -4.86
C ALA A 562 -27.85 -12.15 -4.90
N SER A 563 -26.96 -11.43 -5.58
CA SER A 563 -25.53 -11.74 -5.71
C SER A 563 -24.62 -11.05 -4.69
N CYS A 564 -25.19 -10.25 -3.78
CA CYS A 564 -24.43 -9.56 -2.73
C CYS A 564 -24.12 -10.50 -1.55
N PRO A 565 -22.91 -10.46 -0.97
CA PRO A 565 -22.60 -11.20 0.25
C PRO A 565 -23.46 -10.73 1.44
N PRO A 566 -23.73 -11.60 2.43
CA PRO A 566 -24.54 -11.26 3.62
C PRO A 566 -23.99 -10.07 4.42
N ALA A 567 -22.67 -9.84 4.36
CA ALA A 567 -22.00 -8.75 5.06
C ALA A 567 -22.34 -7.33 4.54
N VAL A 568 -23.06 -7.22 3.41
CA VAL A 568 -23.46 -5.93 2.81
C VAL A 568 -24.97 -5.83 2.59
N GLU A 569 -25.75 -6.71 3.21
CA GLU A 569 -27.22 -6.79 3.09
C GLU A 569 -27.91 -5.46 3.43
N ASP A 570 -27.42 -4.77 4.47
CA ASP A 570 -28.02 -3.54 5.00
C ASP A 570 -27.76 -2.29 4.13
N ILE A 571 -26.70 -2.30 3.31
CA ILE A 571 -26.25 -1.13 2.52
C ILE A 571 -26.36 -1.34 1.01
N LYS A 572 -26.96 -2.46 0.63
CA LYS A 572 -27.05 -2.99 -0.73
C LYS A 572 -27.81 -2.08 -1.69
N ASN A 573 -28.94 -1.57 -1.22
CA ASN A 573 -29.77 -0.63 -1.97
C ASN A 573 -29.03 0.70 -2.17
N ASP A 574 -28.27 1.13 -1.17
CA ASP A 574 -27.51 2.39 -1.24
C ASP A 574 -26.34 2.27 -2.22
N ILE A 575 -25.68 1.12 -2.31
CA ILE A 575 -24.63 0.86 -3.31
C ILE A 575 -25.22 0.92 -4.72
N VAL A 576 -26.33 0.22 -4.97
CA VAL A 576 -26.96 0.22 -6.30
C VAL A 576 -27.44 1.62 -6.67
N SER A 577 -28.03 2.36 -5.73
CA SER A 577 -28.40 3.77 -5.92
C SER A 577 -27.19 4.61 -6.28
N ASN A 578 -26.06 4.45 -5.58
CA ASN A 578 -24.85 5.21 -5.86
C ASN A 578 -24.25 4.92 -7.25
N LEU A 579 -24.33 3.66 -7.72
CA LEU A 579 -23.93 3.31 -9.08
C LEU A 579 -24.90 3.85 -10.14
N ASP A 580 -26.21 3.85 -9.85
CA ASP A 580 -27.22 4.46 -10.72
C ASP A 580 -27.04 5.98 -10.81
N ASP A 581 -26.75 6.66 -9.70
CA ASP A 581 -26.44 8.10 -9.68
C ASP A 581 -25.21 8.38 -10.56
N PHE A 582 -24.12 7.61 -10.41
CA PHE A 582 -22.94 7.75 -11.26
C PHE A 582 -23.24 7.50 -12.76
N LEU A 583 -24.10 6.54 -13.07
CA LEU A 583 -24.53 6.28 -14.46
C LEU A 583 -25.28 7.48 -15.05
N HIS A 584 -26.23 8.06 -14.32
CA HIS A 584 -27.11 9.11 -14.83
C HIS A 584 -26.49 10.51 -14.77
N GLU A 585 -25.66 10.78 -13.78
CA GLU A 585 -25.07 12.10 -13.56
C GLU A 585 -23.72 12.26 -14.26
N VAL A 586 -22.90 11.20 -14.30
CA VAL A 586 -21.54 11.25 -14.87
C VAL A 586 -21.48 10.58 -16.24
N CYS A 587 -21.96 9.35 -16.34
CA CYS A 587 -21.81 8.59 -17.59
C CYS A 587 -22.72 9.09 -18.73
N ALA A 588 -23.90 9.64 -18.41
CA ALA A 588 -24.85 10.14 -19.42
C ALA A 588 -24.33 11.35 -20.19
N ILE A 589 -23.53 12.21 -19.53
CA ILE A 589 -22.94 13.42 -20.13
C ILE A 589 -21.47 13.23 -20.53
N CYS A 590 -20.89 12.07 -20.23
CA CYS A 590 -19.50 11.75 -20.49
C CYS A 590 -19.18 11.75 -22.00
N PRO A 591 -18.17 12.52 -22.47
CA PRO A 591 -17.79 12.55 -23.89
C PRO A 591 -17.18 11.23 -24.39
N ILE A 592 -16.63 10.41 -23.49
CA ILE A 592 -15.97 9.13 -23.82
C ILE A 592 -16.99 8.06 -24.21
N ARG A 593 -18.18 8.09 -23.60
CA ARG A 593 -19.30 7.17 -23.87
C ARG A 593 -18.85 5.70 -23.91
N CYS A 594 -18.02 5.30 -22.94
CA CYS A 594 -17.39 3.97 -22.87
C CYS A 594 -18.44 2.83 -22.78
N ILE A 595 -19.57 3.10 -22.12
CA ILE A 595 -20.74 2.22 -22.02
C ILE A 595 -21.42 2.02 -23.38
N ASP A 596 -21.59 3.08 -24.17
CA ASP A 596 -22.23 3.01 -25.48
C ASP A 596 -21.34 2.34 -26.54
N LYS A 597 -20.02 2.46 -26.35
CA LYS A 597 -18.96 1.95 -27.23
C LYS A 597 -18.11 0.89 -26.51
N PRO A 598 -18.69 -0.24 -26.06
CA PRO A 598 -18.01 -1.19 -25.19
C PRO A 598 -16.82 -1.89 -25.87
N LYS A 599 -16.78 -1.88 -27.21
CA LYS A 599 -15.71 -2.46 -28.04
C LYS A 599 -14.68 -1.43 -28.53
N ALA A 600 -14.92 -0.14 -28.36
CA ALA A 600 -13.99 0.90 -28.82
C ALA A 600 -12.71 0.87 -27.99
N ARG A 601 -11.58 1.15 -28.64
CA ARG A 601 -10.27 1.21 -27.99
C ARG A 601 -10.18 2.47 -27.13
N MET A 602 -9.96 2.29 -25.83
CA MET A 602 -9.90 3.33 -24.81
C MET A 602 -8.59 3.28 -24.01
N THR A 603 -7.53 2.69 -24.59
CA THR A 603 -6.26 2.38 -23.91
C THR A 603 -5.63 3.59 -23.22
N GLU A 604 -5.51 4.72 -23.92
CA GLU A 604 -4.93 5.94 -23.33
C GLU A 604 -5.78 6.49 -22.17
N LEU A 605 -7.11 6.35 -22.24
CA LEU A 605 -8.03 6.84 -21.22
C LEU A 605 -8.10 5.92 -20.01
N PHE A 606 -7.89 4.62 -20.23
CA PHE A 606 -7.83 3.59 -19.21
C PHE A 606 -6.59 3.69 -18.33
N PHE A 607 -5.45 4.01 -18.95
CA PHE A 607 -4.17 4.16 -18.25
C PHE A 607 -3.93 5.56 -17.68
N ARG A 608 -4.85 6.51 -17.90
CA ARG A 608 -4.83 7.76 -17.14
C ARG A 608 -5.19 7.52 -15.69
N ASP A 609 -4.56 8.31 -14.83
CA ASP A 609 -4.86 8.35 -13.39
C ASP A 609 -6.29 8.87 -13.11
N LYS A 610 -6.93 9.49 -14.11
CA LYS A 610 -8.28 10.05 -14.03
C LYS A 610 -9.10 9.78 -15.28
N HIS A 611 -10.40 9.57 -15.11
CA HIS A 611 -11.35 9.46 -16.22
C HIS A 611 -11.71 10.85 -16.79
N PRO A 612 -11.86 11.03 -18.12
CA PRO A 612 -12.10 12.35 -18.72
C PRO A 612 -13.41 13.03 -18.32
N ALA A 613 -14.45 12.26 -17.99
CA ALA A 613 -15.68 12.84 -17.44
C ALA A 613 -15.47 13.53 -16.07
N LEU A 614 -14.33 13.28 -15.40
CA LEU A 614 -13.90 13.95 -14.17
C LEU A 614 -12.89 15.08 -14.45
N LEU A 615 -12.59 15.37 -15.72
CA LEU A 615 -11.64 16.41 -16.15
C LEU A 615 -12.33 17.64 -16.75
N ASP A 616 -13.55 17.52 -17.29
CA ASP A 616 -14.27 18.63 -17.95
C ASP A 616 -15.11 19.48 -16.97
N SER A 617 -14.45 19.98 -15.94
CA SER A 617 -14.89 21.17 -15.19
C SER A 617 -13.74 22.17 -15.04
N GLU A 618 -12.91 22.30 -16.09
CA GLU A 618 -11.99 23.43 -16.26
C GLU A 618 -12.74 24.77 -16.36
#